data_AF-A0AAD5EF85-F1
#
_entry.id   AF-A0AAD5EF85-F1
#
_cell.length_a   1.000
_cell.length_b   1.000
_cell.length_c   1.000
_cell.angle_alpha   90.00
_cell.angle_beta   90.00
_cell.angle_gamma   90.00
#
_symmetry.space_group_name_H-M   'P 1'
#
loop_
_entity.id
_entity.type
_entity.pdbx_description
1 polymer ?
#
loop_
_entity_poly.entity_id
_entity_poly.type
_entity_poly.pdbx_seq_one_letter_code
_entity_poly.pdbx_strand_id
1 'polypeptide(L)'
;MKSASFGTAVSQKARPFKGRLGYACLNTILRTQKPPVFCSRTCRLDTLKQKGLEYAKELALQNISDLKTLIEWNEANHIKFMRISSDVFPLASHDKVGYSIDFASKELAEIGKLREKYDHRLTMHPGQYNQLASPNKDVVRRTIVDLQHHANMLNLMKLPPDSIMIIHMGGTYGDKEAALQRFRENYKTLPQDIKDRLVLENDEICYSVADLLPICQELSIPLVLDWHHHSINTGGIENLVDLLPAINETWTRKGLRPKQHYSESRKGAVTPMERRAHSDRVKTLPPCEPDTDLMIEAKDKEQAVFFLYKLYDLFPVNQDVYYENKQGETKHTKRSKKGQAQVKAEVSVEATVMEEGSILKEDIKKKATTIVNTNEDSVLDRKQAKRVKRAKVDVHTKAKDDVLAPVNGNDAQSVKRKKGSKKATASGTAAQSALRRSNRITSKSL
;
A
#
# COMPACT_ATOMS: atom_id res chain seq x y z
N MET A 1 -21.00 -6.50 -28.65
CA MET A 1 -20.22 -5.26 -28.75
C MET A 1 -21.16 -4.06 -28.73
N LYS A 2 -21.27 -3.37 -27.59
CA LYS A 2 -21.77 -1.99 -27.52
C LYS A 2 -20.82 -1.27 -26.57
N SER A 3 -20.04 -0.36 -27.11
CA SER A 3 -19.20 0.57 -26.36
C SER A 3 -20.10 1.43 -25.50
N ALA A 4 -19.86 1.44 -24.19
CA ALA A 4 -20.41 2.48 -23.32
C ALA A 4 -19.71 3.79 -23.69
N SER A 5 -20.30 4.53 -24.62
CA SER A 5 -19.94 5.92 -24.88
C SER A 5 -20.41 6.74 -23.69
N PHE A 6 -19.46 7.30 -22.94
CA PHE A 6 -19.77 8.34 -21.97
C PHE A 6 -20.50 9.48 -22.69
N GLY A 7 -21.70 9.77 -22.20
CA GLY A 7 -22.60 10.76 -22.76
C GLY A 7 -21.97 12.13 -22.93
N THR A 8 -22.42 12.77 -23.99
CA THR A 8 -22.22 14.16 -24.41
C THR A 8 -22.09 15.17 -23.28
N ALA A 9 -21.14 16.09 -23.47
CA ALA A 9 -20.82 17.24 -22.64
C ALA A 9 -22.05 17.93 -22.04
N VAL A 10 -22.35 17.59 -20.78
CA VAL A 10 -23.05 18.50 -19.89
C VAL A 10 -22.06 19.61 -19.57
N SER A 11 -22.42 20.84 -19.88
CA SER A 11 -21.74 22.05 -19.40
C SER A 11 -21.57 21.94 -17.88
N GLN A 12 -20.40 21.47 -17.43
CA GLN A 12 -20.05 21.44 -16.02
C GLN A 12 -19.73 22.88 -15.62
N LYS A 13 -20.77 23.68 -15.35
CA LYS A 13 -20.63 24.73 -14.35
C LYS A 13 -20.01 24.06 -13.12
N ALA A 14 -18.85 24.55 -12.71
CA ALA A 14 -18.05 23.97 -11.64
C ALA A 14 -18.95 23.58 -10.46
N ARG A 15 -19.05 22.28 -10.15
CA ARG A 15 -19.42 21.90 -8.79
C ARG A 15 -18.35 22.58 -7.93
N PRO A 16 -18.68 23.46 -6.98
CA PRO A 16 -17.66 24.12 -6.18
C PRO A 16 -17.06 23.05 -5.26
N PHE A 17 -15.98 22.42 -5.71
CA PHE A 17 -15.19 21.52 -4.90
C PHE A 17 -14.54 22.36 -3.80
N LYS A 18 -14.80 22.00 -2.54
CA LYS A 18 -14.34 22.68 -1.32
C LYS A 18 -13.40 21.82 -0.49
N GLY A 19 -13.23 20.55 -0.87
CA GLY A 19 -12.30 19.62 -0.23
C GLY A 19 -10.85 19.94 -0.54
N ARG A 20 -9.94 19.14 -0.01
CA ARG A 20 -8.49 19.29 -0.26
C ARG A 20 -8.07 18.37 -1.40
N LEU A 21 -7.37 18.91 -2.39
CA LEU A 21 -6.61 18.10 -3.34
C LEU A 21 -5.21 17.83 -2.78
N GLY A 22 -4.74 16.59 -2.90
CA GLY A 22 -3.42 16.19 -2.43
C GLY A 22 -2.70 15.26 -3.39
N TYR A 23 -1.43 15.00 -3.11
CA TYR A 23 -0.59 14.06 -3.87
C TYR A 23 0.26 13.17 -2.95
N ALA A 24 0.89 12.15 -3.56
CA ALA A 24 1.57 11.10 -2.81
C ALA A 24 3.11 11.14 -2.86
N CYS A 25 3.69 11.19 -1.66
CA CYS A 25 5.08 10.87 -1.25
C CYS A 25 6.19 11.80 -1.75
N LEU A 26 6.15 12.22 -3.02
CA LEU A 26 7.24 12.90 -3.70
C LEU A 26 6.72 14.16 -4.38
N ASN A 27 7.48 15.24 -4.30
CA ASN A 27 7.30 16.46 -5.09
C ASN A 27 8.34 16.48 -6.22
N THR A 28 7.92 16.62 -7.48
CA THR A 28 8.83 16.48 -8.64
C THR A 28 9.82 17.64 -8.76
N ILE A 29 9.41 18.86 -8.39
CA ILE A 29 10.25 20.06 -8.41
C ILE A 29 11.34 19.95 -7.34
N LEU A 30 10.92 19.71 -6.10
CA LEU A 30 11.85 19.56 -4.97
C LEU A 30 12.81 18.38 -5.18
N ARG A 31 12.36 17.32 -5.87
CA ARG A 31 13.22 16.18 -6.19
C ARG A 31 14.29 16.50 -7.23
N THR A 32 14.03 17.43 -8.15
CA THR A 32 14.94 17.75 -9.26
C THR A 32 15.88 18.91 -8.95
N GLN A 33 15.62 19.69 -7.92
CA GLN A 33 16.50 20.74 -7.45
C GLN A 33 17.84 20.19 -6.90
N LYS A 34 18.81 21.08 -6.69
CA LYS A 34 20.13 20.74 -6.13
C LYS A 34 20.39 21.57 -4.86
N PRO A 35 20.48 20.97 -3.66
CA PRO A 35 20.33 19.53 -3.37
C PRO A 35 18.87 19.04 -3.44
N PRO A 36 18.62 17.74 -3.76
CA PRO A 36 17.27 17.20 -3.86
C PRO A 36 16.60 17.05 -2.49
N VAL A 37 15.30 17.34 -2.43
CA VAL A 37 14.46 17.17 -1.25
C VAL A 37 13.45 16.04 -1.48
N PHE A 38 13.48 15.02 -0.62
CA PHE A 38 12.58 13.85 -0.65
C PHE A 38 12.60 13.05 0.66
N CYS A 39 11.50 12.39 1.01
CA CYS A 39 11.34 11.76 2.33
C CYS A 39 11.45 10.23 2.31
N SER A 40 12.25 9.68 1.38
CA SER A 40 12.29 8.23 1.11
C SER A 40 13.71 7.71 0.86
N ARG A 41 14.72 8.34 1.45
CA ARG A 41 16.08 7.78 1.49
C ARG A 41 16.01 6.44 2.21
N THR A 42 16.66 5.43 1.66
CA THR A 42 16.75 4.09 2.26
C THR A 42 18.12 3.48 1.94
N CYS A 43 18.43 2.34 2.55
CA CYS A 43 19.68 1.62 2.32
C CYS A 43 19.43 0.11 2.18
N ARG A 44 20.40 -0.58 1.56
CA ARG A 44 20.38 -2.05 1.51
C ARG A 44 20.78 -2.63 2.87
N LEU A 45 20.34 -3.85 3.15
CA LEU A 45 20.77 -4.59 4.35
C LEU A 45 22.30 -4.70 4.43
N ASP A 46 22.99 -4.92 3.31
CA ASP A 46 24.46 -5.03 3.32
C ASP A 46 25.14 -3.68 3.60
N THR A 47 24.56 -2.57 3.14
CA THR A 47 25.05 -1.23 3.52
C THR A 47 24.87 -0.99 5.01
N LEU A 48 23.75 -1.43 5.59
CA LEU A 48 23.51 -1.33 7.03
C LEU A 48 24.52 -2.17 7.83
N LYS A 49 24.85 -3.38 7.37
CA LYS A 49 25.88 -4.22 8.00
C LYS A 49 27.26 -3.56 7.98
N GLN A 50 27.59 -2.84 6.91
CA GLN A 50 28.89 -2.18 6.74
C GLN A 50 29.00 -0.86 7.50
N LYS A 51 27.94 -0.02 7.44
CA LYS A 51 27.95 1.34 8.01
C LYS A 51 27.33 1.44 9.41
N GLY A 52 26.67 0.38 9.87
CA GLY A 52 25.98 0.34 11.15
C GLY A 52 24.63 1.06 11.16
N LEU A 53 23.92 0.92 12.28
CA LEU A 53 22.57 1.47 12.47
C LEU A 53 22.52 3.00 12.39
N GLU A 54 23.57 3.69 12.82
CA GLU A 54 23.62 5.15 12.82
C GLU A 54 23.46 5.73 11.41
N TYR A 55 23.94 5.05 10.38
CA TYR A 55 23.72 5.47 9.00
C TYR A 55 22.22 5.45 8.61
N ALA A 56 21.45 4.45 9.06
CA ALA A 56 20.00 4.45 8.80
C ALA A 56 19.28 5.58 9.56
N LYS A 57 19.73 5.88 10.79
CA LYS A 57 19.20 6.99 11.58
C LYS A 57 19.50 8.35 10.93
N GLU A 58 20.71 8.54 10.40
CA GLU A 58 21.07 9.75 9.64
C GLU A 58 20.17 9.95 8.42
N LEU A 59 19.90 8.88 7.65
CA LEU A 59 18.98 8.94 6.52
C LEU A 59 17.55 9.26 6.96
N ALA A 60 17.11 8.70 8.10
CA ALA A 60 15.80 9.01 8.65
C ALA A 60 15.67 10.48 9.08
N LEU A 61 16.68 11.05 9.75
CA LEU A 61 16.70 12.47 10.12
C LEU A 61 16.68 13.38 8.87
N GLN A 62 17.40 13.01 7.81
CA GLN A 62 17.33 13.72 6.53
C GLN A 62 15.91 13.64 5.92
N ASN A 63 15.27 12.48 5.95
CA ASN A 63 13.90 12.32 5.46
C ASN A 63 12.88 13.17 6.24
N ILE A 64 13.03 13.26 7.57
CA ILE A 64 12.17 14.08 8.43
C ILE A 64 12.43 15.57 8.19
N SER A 65 13.69 15.98 8.02
CA SER A 65 14.04 17.35 7.65
C SER A 65 13.39 17.73 6.32
N ASP A 66 13.49 16.88 5.30
CA ASP A 66 12.88 17.11 3.99
C ASP A 66 11.35 17.13 4.05
N LEU A 67 10.74 16.40 5.00
CA LEU A 67 9.30 16.43 5.21
C LEU A 67 8.82 17.81 5.69
N LYS A 68 9.62 18.51 6.51
CA LYS A 68 9.32 19.91 6.90
C LYS A 68 9.31 20.82 5.68
N THR A 69 10.38 20.77 4.88
CA THR A 69 10.51 21.55 3.64
C THR A 69 9.34 21.27 2.70
N LEU A 70 8.92 20.01 2.57
CA LEU A 70 7.82 19.63 1.71
C LEU A 70 6.48 20.19 2.20
N ILE A 71 6.19 20.14 3.51
CA ILE A 71 4.99 20.74 4.11
C ILE A 71 4.95 22.25 3.89
N GLU A 72 6.08 22.94 4.11
CA GLU A 72 6.18 24.39 3.92
C GLU A 72 6.02 24.78 2.44
N TRP A 73 6.63 24.02 1.54
CA TRP A 73 6.45 24.21 0.10
C TRP A 73 4.99 24.01 -0.32
N ASN A 74 4.34 22.98 0.22
CA ASN A 74 2.94 22.70 -0.01
C ASN A 74 2.03 23.84 0.47
N GLU A 75 2.29 24.40 1.64
CA GLU A 75 1.54 25.55 2.15
C GLU A 75 1.70 26.77 1.22
N ALA A 76 2.93 27.06 0.79
CA ALA A 76 3.22 28.15 -0.15
C ALA A 76 2.53 27.99 -1.51
N ASN A 77 2.06 26.78 -1.84
CA ASN A 77 1.39 26.44 -3.10
C ASN A 77 -0.06 25.95 -2.89
N HIS A 78 -0.65 26.25 -1.73
CA HIS A 78 -2.05 25.95 -1.38
C HIS A 78 -2.43 24.45 -1.34
N ILE A 79 -1.45 23.54 -1.29
CA ILE A 79 -1.70 22.10 -1.19
C ILE A 79 -1.74 21.69 0.29
N LYS A 80 -2.94 21.47 0.85
CA LYS A 80 -3.09 21.13 2.28
C LYS A 80 -3.29 19.64 2.57
N PHE A 81 -3.03 18.78 1.59
CA PHE A 81 -3.21 17.34 1.73
C PHE A 81 -2.07 16.56 1.08
N MET A 82 -1.47 15.63 1.84
CA MET A 82 -0.39 14.81 1.32
C MET A 82 -0.40 13.39 1.93
N ARG A 83 0.02 12.41 1.13
CA ARG A 83 0.45 11.11 1.66
C ARG A 83 1.97 11.13 1.93
N ILE A 84 2.37 10.93 3.17
CA ILE A 84 3.78 10.79 3.58
C ILE A 84 4.32 9.46 3.04
N SER A 85 5.60 9.44 2.68
CA SER A 85 6.33 8.22 2.32
C SER A 85 6.32 7.20 3.47
N SER A 86 6.14 5.91 3.14
CA SER A 86 6.32 4.82 4.12
C SER A 86 7.80 4.54 4.41
N ASP A 87 8.72 5.02 3.55
CA ASP A 87 10.16 4.80 3.67
C ASP A 87 10.88 5.90 4.47
N VAL A 88 10.18 6.67 5.32
CA VAL A 88 10.82 7.72 6.14
C VAL A 88 11.91 7.14 7.04
N PHE A 89 11.67 5.94 7.60
CA PHE A 89 12.63 5.22 8.43
C PHE A 89 13.12 3.95 7.72
N PRO A 90 14.35 3.95 7.18
CA PRO A 90 14.88 2.81 6.43
C PRO A 90 14.92 1.55 7.30
N LEU A 91 14.21 0.49 6.89
CA LEU A 91 14.27 -0.83 7.52
C LEU A 91 13.83 -0.89 9.00
N ALA A 92 13.14 0.13 9.52
CA ALA A 92 12.78 0.18 10.95
C ALA A 92 11.83 -0.93 11.40
N SER A 93 10.95 -1.40 10.50
CA SER A 93 10.06 -2.55 10.73
C SER A 93 10.65 -3.90 10.32
N HIS A 94 11.91 -3.93 9.85
CA HIS A 94 12.51 -5.16 9.34
C HIS A 94 12.77 -6.17 10.46
N ASP A 95 12.26 -7.39 10.32
CA ASP A 95 12.24 -8.44 11.37
C ASP A 95 13.60 -8.71 12.06
N LYS A 96 14.71 -8.58 11.33
CA LYS A 96 16.07 -8.85 11.86
C LYS A 96 16.88 -7.62 12.29
N VAL A 97 16.56 -6.45 11.75
CA VAL A 97 17.40 -5.24 11.91
C VAL A 97 16.60 -4.01 12.32
N GLY A 98 15.31 -4.20 12.57
CA GLY A 98 14.39 -3.15 13.00
C GLY A 98 14.86 -2.51 14.29
N TYR A 99 14.46 -1.27 14.49
CA TYR A 99 14.96 -0.41 15.55
C TYR A 99 13.89 0.58 15.99
N SER A 100 14.00 1.05 17.23
CA SER A 100 13.12 2.11 17.73
C SER A 100 13.41 3.43 17.02
N ILE A 101 12.35 4.18 16.73
CA ILE A 101 12.39 5.51 16.12
C ILE A 101 12.39 6.65 17.14
N ASP A 102 12.44 6.34 18.44
CA ASP A 102 12.32 7.34 19.52
C ASP A 102 13.44 8.39 19.50
N PHE A 103 14.59 8.06 18.91
CA PHE A 103 15.70 9.02 18.72
C PHE A 103 15.29 10.25 17.89
N ALA A 104 14.25 10.14 17.07
CA ALA A 104 13.73 11.21 16.22
C ALA A 104 12.45 11.87 16.78
N SER A 105 12.09 11.60 18.04
CA SER A 105 10.83 12.07 18.65
C SER A 105 10.69 13.59 18.61
N LYS A 106 11.79 14.32 18.82
CA LYS A 106 11.79 15.78 18.80
C LYS A 106 11.48 16.31 17.40
N GLU A 107 12.17 15.78 16.40
CA GLU A 107 12.06 16.17 15.00
C GLU A 107 10.68 15.81 14.43
N LEU A 108 10.13 14.65 14.81
CA LEU A 108 8.77 14.24 14.45
C LEU A 108 7.72 15.15 15.08
N ALA A 109 7.86 15.54 16.36
CA ALA A 109 6.93 16.46 17.01
C ALA A 109 6.92 17.84 16.33
N GLU A 110 8.02 18.26 15.70
CA GLU A 110 8.07 19.49 14.89
C GLU A 110 7.24 19.37 13.60
N ILE A 111 7.16 18.17 12.99
CA ILE A 111 6.23 17.90 11.87
C ILE A 111 4.78 18.10 12.33
N GLY A 112 4.44 17.58 13.52
CA GLY A 112 3.13 17.76 14.14
C GLY A 112 2.74 19.23 14.28
N LYS A 113 3.65 20.03 14.83
CA LYS A 113 3.46 21.47 14.99
C LYS A 113 3.26 22.19 13.65
N LEU A 114 4.02 21.83 12.61
CA LEU A 114 3.84 22.40 11.28
C LEU A 114 2.48 22.01 10.67
N ARG A 115 2.10 20.73 10.80
CA ARG A 115 0.80 20.24 10.36
C ARG A 115 -0.33 21.01 11.03
N GLU A 116 -0.26 21.20 12.34
CA GLU A 116 -1.26 21.96 13.11
C GLU A 116 -1.30 23.42 12.69
N LYS A 117 -0.14 24.08 12.60
CA LYS A 117 0.01 25.48 12.18
C LYS A 117 -0.65 25.76 10.83
N TYR A 118 -0.47 24.87 9.85
CA TYR A 118 -0.96 25.08 8.48
C TYR A 118 -2.28 24.37 8.17
N ASP A 119 -2.82 23.60 9.11
CA ASP A 119 -3.99 22.74 8.93
C ASP A 119 -3.85 21.77 7.74
N HIS A 120 -2.71 21.07 7.68
CA HIS A 120 -2.48 20.04 6.67
C HIS A 120 -3.11 18.72 7.09
N ARG A 121 -3.62 17.94 6.13
CA ARG A 121 -3.97 16.53 6.35
C ARG A 121 -2.82 15.67 5.86
N LEU A 122 -2.32 14.77 6.70
CA LEU A 122 -1.21 13.88 6.39
C LEU A 122 -1.66 12.43 6.54
N THR A 123 -1.42 11.60 5.53
CA THR A 123 -1.84 10.18 5.55
C THR A 123 -0.70 9.27 5.13
N MET A 124 -0.84 7.96 5.35
CA MET A 124 0.12 6.96 4.92
C MET A 124 -0.57 5.82 4.19
N HIS A 125 0.14 5.20 3.26
CA HIS A 125 -0.28 3.94 2.65
C HIS A 125 0.88 2.95 2.81
N PRO A 126 0.91 2.19 3.92
CA PRO A 126 1.84 1.08 4.10
C PRO A 126 1.83 0.16 2.87
N GLY A 127 3.00 -0.36 2.51
CA GLY A 127 3.18 -1.04 1.22
C GLY A 127 2.40 -2.35 1.10
N GLN A 128 2.31 -2.87 -0.13
CA GLN A 128 1.58 -4.09 -0.50
C GLN A 128 1.94 -5.37 0.28
N TYR A 129 3.04 -5.37 1.05
CA TYR A 129 3.45 -6.50 1.87
C TYR A 129 2.63 -6.64 3.16
N ASN A 130 1.87 -5.60 3.52
CA ASN A 130 0.92 -5.63 4.63
C ASN A 130 -0.31 -6.43 4.24
N GLN A 131 -0.40 -7.67 4.73
CA GLN A 131 -1.35 -8.68 4.28
C GLN A 131 -2.02 -9.35 5.48
N LEU A 132 -2.99 -8.64 6.09
CA LEU A 132 -3.72 -9.12 7.26
C LEU A 132 -4.60 -10.35 6.98
N ALA A 133 -5.00 -10.59 5.73
CA ALA A 133 -5.76 -11.76 5.33
C ALA A 133 -4.89 -13.00 5.00
N SER A 134 -3.56 -12.91 5.20
CA SER A 134 -2.64 -13.99 4.82
C SER A 134 -2.88 -15.27 5.62
N PRO A 135 -2.86 -16.46 4.98
CA PRO A 135 -2.85 -17.73 5.71
C PRO A 135 -1.50 -17.99 6.40
N ASN A 136 -0.45 -17.25 6.04
CA ASN A 136 0.87 -17.37 6.66
C ASN A 136 0.96 -16.46 7.89
N LYS A 137 1.02 -17.07 9.09
CA LYS A 137 1.09 -16.35 10.37
C LYS A 137 2.30 -15.42 10.48
N ASP A 138 3.44 -15.74 9.86
CA ASP A 138 4.60 -14.85 9.88
C ASP A 138 4.40 -13.60 9.02
N VAL A 139 3.63 -13.71 7.93
CA VAL A 139 3.25 -12.55 7.11
C VAL A 139 2.33 -11.63 7.91
N VAL A 140 1.34 -12.19 8.61
CA VAL A 140 0.45 -11.43 9.49
C VAL A 140 1.25 -10.77 10.62
N ARG A 141 2.14 -11.50 11.31
CA ARG A 141 3.00 -10.93 12.36
C ARG A 141 3.83 -9.76 11.86
N ARG A 142 4.51 -9.90 10.71
CA ARG A 142 5.32 -8.83 10.10
C ARG A 142 4.47 -7.63 9.67
N THR A 143 3.26 -7.88 9.17
CA THR A 143 2.27 -6.82 8.87
C THR A 143 1.94 -6.02 10.12
N ILE A 144 1.68 -6.69 11.25
CA ILE A 144 1.37 -6.00 12.52
C ILE A 144 2.56 -5.16 12.99
N VAL A 145 3.80 -5.67 12.87
CA VAL A 145 5.02 -4.91 13.21
C VAL A 145 5.17 -3.65 12.34
N ASP A 146 4.93 -3.77 11.03
CA ASP A 146 5.03 -2.64 10.09
C ASP A 146 3.94 -1.59 10.32
N LEU A 147 2.68 -2.02 10.51
CA LEU A 147 1.58 -1.12 10.87
C LEU A 147 1.82 -0.44 12.22
N GLN A 148 2.37 -1.15 13.21
CA GLN A 148 2.70 -0.56 14.51
C GLN A 148 3.82 0.47 14.38
N HIS A 149 4.81 0.25 13.52
CA HIS A 149 5.85 1.22 13.21
C HIS A 149 5.25 2.52 12.65
N HIS A 150 4.35 2.42 11.68
CA HIS A 150 3.66 3.58 11.12
C HIS A 150 2.77 4.29 12.14
N ALA A 151 2.00 3.55 12.94
CA ALA A 151 1.19 4.12 14.02
C ALA A 151 2.07 4.87 15.04
N ASN A 152 3.20 4.28 15.46
CA ASN A 152 4.14 4.92 16.37
C ASN A 152 4.71 6.23 15.76
N MET A 153 5.08 6.22 14.48
CA MET A 153 5.56 7.43 13.81
C MET A 153 4.51 8.55 13.84
N LEU A 154 3.25 8.25 13.52
CA LEU A 154 2.15 9.21 13.55
C LEU A 154 1.86 9.73 14.98
N ASN A 155 2.01 8.87 15.99
CA ASN A 155 1.86 9.23 17.39
C ASN A 155 3.00 10.13 17.90
N LEU A 156 4.25 9.86 17.53
CA LEU A 156 5.40 10.72 17.84
C LEU A 156 5.31 12.08 17.14
N MET A 157 4.73 12.12 15.94
CA MET A 157 4.33 13.38 15.29
C MET A 157 3.12 14.05 15.95
N LYS A 158 2.46 13.42 16.95
CA LYS A 158 1.25 13.92 17.62
C LYS A 158 0.10 14.26 16.66
N LEU A 159 -0.04 13.48 15.59
CA LEU A 159 -1.05 13.73 14.58
C LEU A 159 -2.44 13.25 15.00
N PRO A 160 -3.52 13.95 14.62
CA PRO A 160 -4.87 13.54 15.00
C PRO A 160 -5.33 12.27 14.28
N PRO A 161 -6.46 11.65 14.68
CA PRO A 161 -6.96 10.40 14.09
C PRO A 161 -7.26 10.45 12.58
N ASP A 162 -7.42 11.65 11.99
CA ASP A 162 -7.57 11.84 10.53
C ASP A 162 -6.31 11.48 9.73
N SER A 163 -5.19 11.27 10.43
CA SER A 163 -3.93 10.78 9.91
C SER A 163 -3.93 9.27 9.90
N ILE A 164 -4.50 8.74 8.83
CA ILE A 164 -4.85 7.35 8.63
C ILE A 164 -3.74 6.53 7.96
N MET A 165 -3.84 5.21 8.09
CA MET A 165 -3.02 4.20 7.41
C MET A 165 -3.89 3.36 6.47
N ILE A 166 -3.63 3.45 5.18
CA ILE A 166 -4.43 2.80 4.14
C ILE A 166 -3.77 1.50 3.73
N ILE A 167 -4.53 0.42 3.72
CA ILE A 167 -4.09 -0.84 3.13
C ILE A 167 -5.18 -1.38 2.21
N HIS A 168 -4.76 -2.15 1.20
CA HIS A 168 -5.69 -3.04 0.52
C HIS A 168 -5.95 -4.29 1.37
N MET A 169 -7.05 -5.00 1.08
CA MET A 169 -7.35 -6.29 1.71
C MET A 169 -6.29 -7.36 1.38
N GLY A 170 -5.64 -7.24 0.22
CA GLY A 170 -4.48 -8.05 -0.15
C GLY A 170 -4.83 -9.21 -1.08
N GLY A 171 -4.25 -10.38 -0.86
CA GLY A 171 -4.52 -11.57 -1.68
C GLY A 171 -5.85 -12.25 -1.36
N THR A 172 -6.46 -12.92 -2.33
CA THR A 172 -7.59 -13.85 -2.08
C THR A 172 -7.12 -15.22 -1.59
N TYR A 173 -5.86 -15.58 -1.85
CA TYR A 173 -5.27 -16.87 -1.47
C TYR A 173 -6.09 -18.09 -1.96
N GLY A 174 -6.76 -17.94 -3.10
CA GLY A 174 -7.60 -18.98 -3.72
C GLY A 174 -9.05 -19.02 -3.21
N ASP A 175 -9.36 -18.35 -2.09
CA ASP A 175 -10.69 -18.32 -1.50
C ASP A 175 -10.94 -16.96 -0.82
N LYS A 176 -11.76 -16.13 -1.49
CA LYS A 176 -12.05 -14.76 -1.06
C LYS A 176 -12.78 -14.74 0.28
N GLU A 177 -13.77 -15.61 0.49
CA GLU A 177 -14.54 -15.65 1.73
C GLU A 177 -13.67 -16.07 2.91
N ALA A 178 -12.83 -17.09 2.72
CA ALA A 178 -11.88 -17.49 3.74
C ALA A 178 -10.86 -16.39 4.05
N ALA A 179 -10.46 -15.59 3.06
CA ALA A 179 -9.56 -14.45 3.26
C ALA A 179 -10.22 -13.32 4.07
N LEU A 180 -11.47 -12.97 3.75
CA LEU A 180 -12.26 -12.01 4.53
C LEU A 180 -12.45 -12.49 5.97
N GLN A 181 -12.70 -13.78 6.18
CA GLN A 181 -12.82 -14.35 7.52
C GLN A 181 -11.51 -14.25 8.32
N ARG A 182 -10.36 -14.59 7.70
CA ARG A 182 -9.05 -14.41 8.35
C ARG A 182 -8.76 -12.94 8.67
N PHE A 183 -9.16 -12.02 7.80
CA PHE A 183 -9.04 -10.59 8.09
C PHE A 183 -9.83 -10.21 9.34
N ARG A 184 -11.10 -10.65 9.47
CA ARG A 184 -11.91 -10.40 10.68
C ARG A 184 -11.22 -10.89 11.95
N GLU A 185 -10.68 -12.10 11.92
CA GLU A 185 -9.99 -12.72 13.05
C GLU A 185 -8.73 -11.96 13.44
N ASN A 186 -7.90 -11.61 12.46
CA ASN A 186 -6.66 -10.87 12.70
C ASN A 186 -6.92 -9.41 13.08
N TYR A 187 -7.95 -8.76 12.51
CA TYR A 187 -8.32 -7.40 12.87
C TYR A 187 -8.67 -7.28 14.36
N LYS A 188 -9.39 -8.27 14.91
CA LYS A 188 -9.75 -8.29 16.35
C LYS A 188 -8.52 -8.23 17.26
N THR A 189 -7.40 -8.82 16.85
CA THR A 189 -6.17 -8.88 17.65
C THR A 189 -5.25 -7.66 17.47
N LEU A 190 -5.57 -6.76 16.55
CA LEU A 190 -4.72 -5.58 16.33
C LEU A 190 -4.71 -4.65 17.56
N PRO A 191 -3.53 -4.09 17.89
CA PRO A 191 -3.39 -2.95 18.79
C PRO A 191 -4.35 -1.79 18.45
N GLN A 192 -4.82 -1.08 19.48
CA GLN A 192 -5.80 -0.02 19.31
C GLN A 192 -5.27 1.14 18.45
N ASP A 193 -4.01 1.53 18.65
CA ASP A 193 -3.35 2.58 17.85
C ASP A 193 -3.37 2.28 16.34
N ILE A 194 -3.35 1.01 15.95
CA ILE A 194 -3.51 0.60 14.55
C ILE A 194 -4.98 0.74 14.14
N LYS A 195 -5.92 0.18 14.92
CA LYS A 195 -7.37 0.21 14.63
C LYS A 195 -7.94 1.62 14.51
N ASP A 196 -7.41 2.57 15.28
CA ASP A 196 -7.84 3.97 15.27
C ASP A 196 -7.55 4.64 13.92
N ARG A 197 -6.51 4.18 13.21
CA ARG A 197 -6.00 4.80 12.00
C ARG A 197 -6.16 3.93 10.75
N LEU A 198 -6.36 2.63 10.89
CA LEU A 198 -6.46 1.70 9.76
C LEU A 198 -7.72 1.98 8.95
N VAL A 199 -7.55 2.07 7.64
CA VAL A 199 -8.64 2.13 6.66
C VAL A 199 -8.38 1.11 5.56
N LEU A 200 -9.44 0.69 4.88
CA LEU A 200 -9.35 -0.20 3.73
C LEU A 200 -9.59 0.56 2.44
N GLU A 201 -8.95 0.11 1.36
CA GLU A 201 -9.14 0.64 0.01
C GLU A 201 -9.51 -0.48 -0.97
N ASN A 202 -10.52 -0.23 -1.82
CA ASN A 202 -10.87 -1.15 -2.90
C ASN A 202 -9.77 -1.20 -3.97
N ASP A 203 -9.57 -2.37 -4.55
CA ASP A 203 -8.53 -2.62 -5.54
C ASP A 203 -9.10 -3.15 -6.86
N GLU A 204 -8.25 -3.11 -7.88
CA GLU A 204 -8.58 -3.37 -9.27
C GLU A 204 -8.56 -4.85 -9.67
N ILE A 205 -8.27 -5.77 -8.73
CA ILE A 205 -8.08 -7.20 -9.04
C ILE A 205 -8.91 -8.11 -8.14
N CYS A 206 -8.75 -7.97 -6.83
CA CYS A 206 -9.19 -8.92 -5.83
C CYS A 206 -10.44 -8.45 -5.10
N TYR A 207 -10.47 -7.20 -4.65
CA TYR A 207 -11.52 -6.71 -3.75
C TYR A 207 -12.12 -5.39 -4.22
N SER A 208 -13.33 -5.49 -4.75
CA SER A 208 -14.16 -4.35 -5.16
C SER A 208 -14.81 -3.66 -3.96
N VAL A 209 -15.51 -2.55 -4.21
CA VAL A 209 -16.34 -1.87 -3.20
C VAL A 209 -17.42 -2.81 -2.65
N ALA A 210 -18.02 -3.66 -3.49
CA ALA A 210 -19.05 -4.63 -3.07
C ALA A 210 -18.49 -5.66 -2.08
N ASP A 211 -17.22 -6.06 -2.24
CA ASP A 211 -16.56 -6.99 -1.32
C ASP A 211 -16.22 -6.32 0.02
N LEU A 212 -15.76 -5.06 -0.01
CA LEU A 212 -15.18 -4.40 1.16
C LEU A 212 -16.18 -3.59 2.01
N LEU A 213 -17.21 -3.00 1.40
CA LEU A 213 -18.14 -2.14 2.14
C LEU A 213 -18.83 -2.89 3.31
N PRO A 214 -19.32 -4.14 3.16
CA PRO A 214 -19.95 -4.87 4.25
C PRO A 214 -19.01 -5.08 5.45
N ILE A 215 -17.77 -5.50 5.21
CA ILE A 215 -16.79 -5.73 6.28
C ILE A 215 -16.31 -4.42 6.91
N CYS A 216 -16.23 -3.33 6.13
CA CYS A 216 -15.92 -1.99 6.64
C CYS A 216 -17.00 -1.50 7.61
N GLN A 217 -18.28 -1.69 7.27
CA GLN A 217 -19.42 -1.38 8.15
C GLN A 217 -19.40 -2.25 9.40
N GLU A 218 -19.24 -3.57 9.24
CA GLU A 218 -19.17 -4.56 10.33
C GLU A 218 -18.09 -4.22 11.36
N LEU A 219 -16.87 -3.92 10.89
CA LEU A 219 -15.70 -3.71 11.75
C LEU A 219 -15.46 -2.23 12.11
N SER A 220 -16.35 -1.33 11.67
CA SER A 220 -16.19 0.13 11.81
C SER A 220 -14.86 0.65 11.26
N ILE A 221 -14.47 0.16 10.09
CA ILE A 221 -13.28 0.59 9.34
C ILE A 221 -13.75 1.54 8.23
N PRO A 222 -13.18 2.75 8.11
CA PRO A 222 -13.47 3.60 6.97
C PRO A 222 -13.03 2.97 5.65
N LEU A 223 -13.86 3.10 4.61
CA LEU A 223 -13.55 2.65 3.25
C LEU A 223 -13.07 3.85 2.42
N VAL A 224 -11.79 3.85 2.03
CA VAL A 224 -11.27 4.73 0.98
C VAL A 224 -11.76 4.20 -0.35
N LEU A 225 -12.64 4.96 -0.98
CA LEU A 225 -13.02 4.72 -2.36
C LEU A 225 -11.89 5.16 -3.28
N ASP A 226 -11.30 4.22 -4.01
CA ASP A 226 -10.51 4.50 -5.20
C ASP A 226 -11.39 4.36 -6.45
N TRP A 227 -11.64 5.50 -7.08
CA TRP A 227 -12.46 5.60 -8.29
C TRP A 227 -11.83 4.90 -9.49
N HIS A 228 -10.50 4.91 -9.57
CA HIS A 228 -9.77 4.31 -10.68
C HIS A 228 -9.83 2.79 -10.61
N HIS A 229 -9.55 2.23 -9.44
CA HIS A 229 -9.69 0.80 -9.17
C HIS A 229 -11.13 0.33 -9.42
N HIS A 230 -12.12 1.09 -8.94
CA HIS A 230 -13.52 0.75 -9.20
C HIS A 230 -13.85 0.73 -10.70
N SER A 231 -13.32 1.67 -11.48
CA SER A 231 -13.55 1.69 -12.94
C SER A 231 -13.04 0.42 -13.65
N ILE A 232 -12.07 -0.30 -13.05
CA ILE A 232 -11.49 -1.53 -13.59
C ILE A 232 -12.20 -2.77 -12.99
N ASN A 233 -12.49 -2.73 -11.70
CA ASN A 233 -13.16 -3.77 -10.94
C ASN A 233 -14.40 -3.22 -10.24
N THR A 234 -15.54 -3.23 -10.94
CA THR A 234 -16.79 -2.66 -10.43
C THR A 234 -17.43 -3.54 -9.34
N GLY A 235 -17.06 -4.82 -9.26
CA GLY A 235 -17.73 -5.77 -8.38
C GLY A 235 -19.20 -6.02 -8.74
N GLY A 236 -19.59 -5.74 -9.98
CA GLY A 236 -21.00 -5.82 -10.41
C GLY A 236 -21.86 -4.62 -10.01
N ILE A 237 -21.27 -3.58 -9.41
CA ILE A 237 -21.97 -2.32 -9.11
C ILE A 237 -22.13 -1.54 -10.42
N GLU A 238 -23.38 -1.29 -10.82
CA GLU A 238 -23.68 -0.51 -12.04
C GLU A 238 -23.50 0.99 -11.81
N ASN A 239 -23.95 1.49 -10.66
CA ASN A 239 -23.87 2.90 -10.29
C ASN A 239 -23.21 3.08 -8.93
N LEU A 240 -21.90 3.37 -8.93
CA LEU A 240 -21.13 3.61 -7.71
C LEU A 240 -21.64 4.81 -6.90
N VAL A 241 -22.23 5.82 -7.57
CA VAL A 241 -22.68 7.05 -6.91
C VAL A 241 -23.74 6.74 -5.85
N ASP A 242 -24.57 5.72 -6.07
CA ASP A 242 -25.63 5.31 -5.14
C ASP A 242 -25.05 4.75 -3.83
N LEU A 243 -23.80 4.31 -3.83
CA LEU A 243 -23.11 3.82 -2.64
C LEU A 243 -22.31 4.90 -1.90
N LEU A 244 -22.15 6.11 -2.46
CA LEU A 244 -21.40 7.18 -1.80
C LEU A 244 -21.92 7.52 -0.40
N PRO A 245 -23.23 7.60 -0.13
CA PRO A 245 -23.72 7.84 1.22
C PRO A 245 -23.25 6.77 2.21
N ALA A 246 -23.36 5.49 1.85
CA ALA A 246 -22.95 4.37 2.69
C ALA A 246 -21.43 4.30 2.88
N ILE A 247 -20.65 4.61 1.84
CA ILE A 247 -19.18 4.71 1.92
C ILE A 247 -18.80 5.86 2.87
N ASN A 248 -19.38 7.05 2.68
CA ASN A 248 -19.09 8.23 3.50
C ASN A 248 -19.52 8.03 4.96
N GLU A 249 -20.59 7.28 5.22
CA GLU A 249 -21.02 6.92 6.58
C GLU A 249 -19.93 6.17 7.36
N THR A 250 -19.11 5.35 6.70
CA THR A 250 -17.97 4.66 7.35
C THR A 250 -16.93 5.63 7.91
N TRP A 251 -16.86 6.87 7.41
CA TRP A 251 -16.00 7.94 7.89
C TRP A 251 -16.67 8.79 8.95
N THR A 252 -17.91 9.24 8.68
CA THR A 252 -18.63 10.16 9.57
C THR A 252 -18.94 9.53 10.91
N ARG A 253 -19.18 8.21 10.99
CA ARG A 253 -19.33 7.48 12.27
C ARG A 253 -18.10 7.57 13.18
N LYS A 254 -16.92 7.83 12.60
CA LYS A 254 -15.66 8.05 13.34
C LYS A 254 -15.35 9.55 13.52
N GLY A 255 -16.25 10.45 13.12
CA GLY A 255 -16.02 11.89 13.15
C GLY A 255 -14.93 12.35 12.16
N LEU A 256 -14.66 11.55 11.12
CA LEU A 256 -13.62 11.84 10.15
C LEU A 256 -14.22 12.39 8.85
N ARG A 257 -13.52 13.33 8.23
CA ARG A 257 -13.81 13.77 6.86
C ARG A 257 -13.50 12.65 5.87
N PRO A 258 -14.41 12.32 4.93
CA PRO A 258 -14.15 11.34 3.89
C PRO A 258 -12.85 11.63 3.13
N LYS A 259 -12.12 10.57 2.84
CA LYS A 259 -10.97 10.59 1.93
C LYS A 259 -11.24 9.61 0.80
N GLN A 260 -10.94 10.04 -0.42
CA GLN A 260 -11.02 9.19 -1.61
C GLN A 260 -9.73 9.29 -2.43
N HIS A 261 -9.48 8.29 -3.26
CA HIS A 261 -8.37 8.27 -4.21
C HIS A 261 -8.88 8.46 -5.63
N TYR A 262 -8.15 9.23 -6.42
CA TYR A 262 -8.50 9.48 -7.82
C TYR A 262 -7.29 9.35 -8.73
N SER A 263 -7.48 8.58 -9.80
CA SER A 263 -6.53 8.43 -10.89
C SER A 263 -7.27 8.14 -12.20
N GLU A 264 -6.51 8.14 -13.29
CA GLU A 264 -6.98 7.78 -14.63
C GLU A 264 -5.94 6.89 -15.30
N SER A 265 -6.39 5.98 -16.17
CA SER A 265 -5.48 5.18 -16.98
C SER A 265 -4.63 6.07 -17.88
N ARG A 266 -3.39 5.65 -18.15
CA ARG A 266 -2.58 6.25 -19.21
C ARG A 266 -3.30 6.22 -20.56
N LYS A 267 -3.03 7.22 -21.41
CA LYS A 267 -3.59 7.30 -22.77
C LYS A 267 -3.28 6.02 -23.56
N GLY A 268 -4.29 5.47 -24.21
CA GLY A 268 -4.16 4.27 -25.04
C GLY A 268 -4.17 2.94 -24.27
N ALA A 269 -4.39 2.94 -22.95
CA ALA A 269 -4.61 1.70 -22.21
C ALA A 269 -5.97 1.10 -22.55
N VAL A 270 -6.00 -0.17 -22.96
CA VAL A 270 -7.24 -0.86 -23.35
C VAL A 270 -7.52 -2.05 -22.45
N THR A 271 -6.53 -2.90 -22.22
CA THR A 271 -6.71 -4.11 -21.41
C THR A 271 -6.82 -3.76 -19.92
N PRO A 272 -7.50 -4.60 -19.10
CA PRO A 272 -7.57 -4.38 -17.64
C PRO A 272 -6.19 -4.19 -17.02
N MET A 273 -5.18 -4.95 -17.46
CA MET A 273 -3.81 -4.85 -16.95
C MET A 273 -3.13 -3.52 -17.31
N GLU A 274 -3.32 -3.03 -18.54
CA GLU A 274 -2.77 -1.74 -18.95
C GLU A 274 -3.46 -0.57 -18.27
N ARG A 275 -4.77 -0.70 -18.03
CA ARG A 275 -5.58 0.34 -17.42
C ARG A 275 -5.15 0.69 -16.00
N ARG A 276 -4.50 -0.22 -15.29
CA ARG A 276 -3.93 -0.01 -13.94
C ARG A 276 -2.83 1.04 -13.90
N ALA A 277 -2.17 1.30 -15.04
CA ALA A 277 -1.09 2.25 -15.08
C ALA A 277 -1.65 3.68 -15.01
N HIS A 278 -1.40 4.36 -13.90
CA HIS A 278 -1.80 5.75 -13.69
C HIS A 278 -1.18 6.67 -14.75
N SER A 279 -1.99 7.62 -15.24
CA SER A 279 -1.59 8.71 -16.10
C SER A 279 -0.65 9.70 -15.40
N ASP A 280 -0.02 10.56 -16.19
CA ASP A 280 0.83 11.62 -15.65
C ASP A 280 0.00 12.69 -14.92
N ARG A 281 -1.15 13.06 -15.49
CA ARG A 281 -2.14 13.96 -14.91
C ARG A 281 -3.55 13.48 -15.24
N VAL A 282 -4.44 13.59 -14.27
CA VAL A 282 -5.88 13.39 -14.44
C VAL A 282 -6.52 14.61 -15.09
N LYS A 283 -7.69 14.44 -15.70
CA LYS A 283 -8.36 15.46 -16.54
C LYS A 283 -9.71 15.92 -16.01
N THR A 284 -10.25 15.26 -15.00
CA THR A 284 -11.51 15.65 -14.37
C THR A 284 -11.46 15.48 -12.86
N LEU A 285 -12.52 15.92 -12.17
CA LEU A 285 -12.83 15.48 -10.81
C LEU A 285 -13.91 14.37 -10.86
N PRO A 286 -13.86 13.39 -9.94
CA PRO A 286 -14.93 12.41 -9.80
C PRO A 286 -16.18 13.05 -9.19
N PRO A 287 -17.37 12.41 -9.32
CA PRO A 287 -18.63 12.91 -8.76
C PRO A 287 -18.72 12.69 -7.24
N CYS A 288 -17.67 13.07 -6.50
CA CYS A 288 -17.60 13.00 -5.04
C CYS A 288 -18.32 14.19 -4.37
N GLU A 289 -18.52 14.08 -3.06
CA GLU A 289 -19.09 15.18 -2.26
C GLU A 289 -18.13 16.38 -2.25
N PRO A 290 -18.65 17.62 -2.30
CA PRO A 290 -17.83 18.82 -2.42
C PRO A 290 -16.72 18.97 -1.37
N ASP A 291 -16.90 18.46 -0.16
CA ASP A 291 -15.95 18.59 0.96
C ASP A 291 -15.03 17.36 1.15
N THR A 292 -15.05 16.39 0.24
CA THR A 292 -14.18 15.21 0.29
C THR A 292 -12.71 15.59 0.06
N ASP A 293 -11.80 15.03 0.87
CA ASP A 293 -10.37 15.18 0.58
C ASP A 293 -9.94 14.13 -0.47
N LEU A 294 -9.42 14.59 -1.59
CA LEU A 294 -9.12 13.76 -2.76
C LEU A 294 -7.61 13.64 -2.96
N MET A 295 -7.11 12.42 -2.82
CA MET A 295 -5.71 12.09 -3.12
C MET A 295 -5.57 11.80 -4.61
N ILE A 296 -4.85 12.66 -5.33
CA ILE A 296 -4.58 12.50 -6.75
C ILE A 296 -3.38 11.57 -6.92
N GLU A 297 -3.64 10.37 -7.42
CA GLU A 297 -2.64 9.33 -7.63
C GLU A 297 -2.11 9.36 -9.06
N ALA A 298 -1.39 10.41 -9.43
CA ALA A 298 -0.82 10.58 -10.77
C ALA A 298 0.73 10.54 -10.76
N LYS A 299 1.37 10.34 -11.92
CA LYS A 299 2.83 10.28 -12.01
C LYS A 299 3.51 11.65 -11.82
N ASP A 300 2.89 12.74 -12.26
CA ASP A 300 3.43 14.10 -12.11
C ASP A 300 3.12 14.76 -10.74
N LYS A 301 2.52 14.01 -9.80
CA LYS A 301 2.39 14.44 -8.39
C LYS A 301 1.72 15.81 -8.23
N GLU A 302 2.41 16.80 -7.66
CA GLU A 302 1.90 18.15 -7.41
C GLU A 302 1.44 18.85 -8.70
N GLN A 303 2.01 18.53 -9.86
CA GLN A 303 1.59 19.15 -11.11
C GLN A 303 0.21 18.68 -11.56
N ALA A 304 -0.20 17.47 -11.18
CA ALA A 304 -1.57 17.00 -11.42
C ALA A 304 -2.56 17.77 -10.54
N VAL A 305 -2.17 18.12 -9.30
CA VAL A 305 -2.95 18.99 -8.43
C VAL A 305 -3.06 20.40 -9.01
N PHE A 306 -1.94 20.99 -9.44
CA PHE A 306 -1.93 22.31 -10.09
C PHE A 306 -2.75 22.35 -11.37
N PHE A 307 -2.69 21.29 -12.18
CA PHE A 307 -3.51 21.19 -13.37
C PHE A 307 -5.01 21.25 -13.03
N LEU A 308 -5.45 20.53 -11.99
CA LEU A 308 -6.84 20.59 -11.52
C LEU A 308 -7.18 21.96 -10.91
N TYR A 309 -6.26 22.59 -10.18
CA TYR A 309 -6.44 23.96 -9.67
C TYR A 309 -6.70 24.95 -10.81
N LYS A 310 -5.91 24.90 -11.89
CA LYS A 310 -6.14 25.74 -13.09
C LYS A 310 -7.43 25.39 -13.81
N LEU A 311 -7.71 24.10 -14.01
CA LEU A 311 -8.86 23.63 -14.79
C LEU A 311 -10.19 24.00 -14.13
N TYR A 312 -10.27 23.95 -12.80
CA TYR A 312 -11.49 24.18 -12.03
C TYR A 312 -11.48 25.51 -11.25
N ASP A 313 -10.47 26.36 -11.48
CA ASP A 313 -10.29 27.66 -10.80
C ASP A 313 -10.39 27.55 -9.27
N LEU A 314 -9.68 26.57 -8.69
CA LEU A 314 -9.76 26.28 -7.25
C LEU A 314 -8.80 27.14 -6.43
N PHE A 315 -7.58 27.34 -6.93
CA PHE A 315 -6.53 28.13 -6.30
C PHE A 315 -5.61 28.73 -7.37
N PRO A 316 -4.98 29.89 -7.10
CA PRO A 316 -3.95 30.42 -7.97
C PRO A 316 -2.76 29.47 -8.04
N VAL A 317 -2.18 29.33 -9.23
CA VAL A 317 -1.01 28.49 -9.48
C VAL A 317 0.16 29.36 -9.93
N ASN A 318 1.27 29.30 -9.18
CA ASN A 318 2.50 29.99 -9.53
C ASN A 318 3.10 29.39 -10.82
N GLN A 319 3.27 30.23 -11.86
CA GLN A 319 3.78 29.79 -13.16
C GLN A 319 5.27 29.43 -13.14
N ASP A 320 6.04 29.87 -12.15
CA ASP A 320 7.47 29.51 -12.04
C ASP A 320 7.68 28.03 -11.66
N VAL A 321 6.67 27.43 -11.00
CA VAL A 321 6.70 26.04 -10.53
C VAL A 321 5.72 25.15 -11.28
N TYR A 322 4.87 25.71 -12.13
CA TYR A 322 3.97 24.95 -12.99
C TYR A 322 4.56 24.80 -14.39
N TYR A 323 4.53 23.57 -14.92
CA TYR A 323 4.86 23.34 -16.33
C TYR A 323 3.70 22.66 -17.04
N GLU A 324 3.49 23.01 -18.31
CA GLU A 324 2.55 22.28 -19.15
C GLU A 324 3.07 20.86 -19.41
N ASN A 325 2.17 19.87 -19.36
CA ASN A 325 2.53 18.51 -19.71
C ASN A 325 2.81 18.48 -21.23
N LYS A 326 4.09 18.42 -21.60
CA LYS A 326 4.49 18.16 -22.98
C LYS A 326 3.99 16.76 -23.32
N GLN A 327 2.84 16.68 -23.99
CA GLN A 327 2.26 15.41 -24.43
C GLN A 327 3.33 14.56 -25.13
N GLY A 328 3.81 13.51 -24.47
CA GLY A 328 4.90 12.70 -24.99
C GLY A 328 5.38 11.67 -23.99
N GLU A 329 4.80 10.47 -24.10
CA GLU A 329 5.25 9.21 -23.50
C GLU A 329 5.41 9.19 -21.97
N THR A 330 4.46 8.52 -21.30
CA THR A 330 4.67 7.99 -19.95
C THR A 330 6.04 7.32 -19.90
N LYS A 331 6.92 7.74 -18.99
CA LYS A 331 8.25 7.13 -18.82
C LYS A 331 8.10 5.61 -18.72
N HIS A 332 8.42 4.90 -19.80
CA HIS A 332 8.41 3.45 -19.81
C HIS A 332 9.44 2.98 -18.77
N THR A 333 9.01 2.15 -17.83
CA THR A 333 9.94 1.34 -17.05
C THR A 333 10.69 0.47 -18.04
N LYS A 334 11.95 0.82 -18.35
CA LYS A 334 12.84 -0.05 -19.13
C LYS A 334 12.87 -1.40 -18.40
N ARG A 335 12.32 -2.44 -19.04
CA ARG A 335 12.49 -3.82 -18.58
C ARG A 335 13.99 -4.06 -18.37
N SER A 336 14.35 -4.66 -17.24
CA SER A 336 15.75 -5.05 -17.03
C SER A 336 16.19 -5.95 -18.18
N LYS A 337 17.48 -5.93 -18.54
CA LYS A 337 18.05 -6.81 -19.58
C LYS A 337 17.68 -8.30 -19.34
N LYS A 338 17.45 -8.68 -18.08
CA LYS A 338 17.00 -10.01 -17.67
C LYS A 338 15.56 -10.32 -18.11
N GLY A 339 14.65 -9.35 -18.04
CA GLY A 339 13.27 -9.49 -18.51
C GLY A 339 13.12 -9.46 -20.04
N GLN A 340 14.06 -8.84 -20.76
CA GLN A 340 14.11 -8.92 -22.23
C GLN A 340 14.64 -10.28 -22.72
N ALA A 341 15.58 -10.89 -22.00
CA ALA A 341 16.09 -12.22 -22.31
C ALA A 341 15.02 -13.31 -22.09
N GLN A 342 14.20 -13.16 -21.04
CA GLN A 342 13.16 -14.14 -20.71
C GLN A 342 12.03 -14.20 -21.74
N VAL A 343 11.62 -13.03 -22.28
CA VAL A 343 10.63 -12.95 -23.36
C VAL A 343 11.19 -13.44 -24.70
N LYS A 344 12.47 -13.17 -25.01
CA LYS A 344 13.11 -13.76 -26.19
C LYS A 344 13.22 -15.29 -26.09
N ALA A 345 13.47 -15.83 -24.89
CA ALA A 345 13.50 -17.26 -24.66
C ALA A 345 12.11 -17.90 -24.82
N GLU A 346 11.05 -17.30 -24.28
CA GLU A 346 9.67 -17.80 -24.43
C GLU A 346 9.20 -17.78 -25.89
N VAL A 347 9.52 -16.71 -26.64
CA VAL A 347 9.19 -16.61 -28.08
C VAL A 347 10.00 -17.61 -28.93
N SER A 348 11.25 -17.90 -28.55
CA SER A 348 12.04 -18.93 -29.24
C SER A 348 11.53 -20.35 -28.97
N VAL A 349 11.02 -20.63 -27.77
CA VAL A 349 10.52 -21.96 -27.40
C VAL A 349 9.17 -22.27 -28.07
N GLU A 350 8.32 -21.27 -28.31
CA GLU A 350 7.10 -21.46 -29.12
C GLU A 350 7.40 -21.70 -30.61
N ALA A 351 8.49 -21.12 -31.14
CA ALA A 351 8.92 -21.36 -32.53
C ALA A 351 9.54 -22.75 -32.73
N THR A 352 10.20 -23.34 -31.72
CA THR A 352 10.84 -24.66 -31.85
C THR A 352 9.87 -25.84 -31.71
N VAL A 353 8.66 -25.64 -31.17
CA VAL A 353 7.67 -26.72 -30.98
C VAL A 353 6.81 -26.97 -32.22
N MET A 354 7.01 -26.21 -33.31
CA MET A 354 6.29 -26.40 -34.58
C MET A 354 7.10 -27.09 -35.69
N GLU A 355 8.30 -27.60 -35.40
CA GLU A 355 9.21 -28.13 -36.44
C GLU A 355 9.75 -29.55 -36.17
N GLU A 356 8.97 -30.42 -35.53
CA GLU A 356 9.24 -31.87 -35.56
C GLU A 356 7.97 -32.65 -35.90
N GLY A 357 7.74 -32.86 -37.20
CA GLY A 357 6.64 -33.64 -37.72
C GLY A 357 6.75 -33.91 -39.22
N SER A 358 7.34 -35.06 -39.55
CA SER A 358 7.32 -35.78 -40.85
C SER A 358 8.26 -35.35 -41.99
N ILE A 359 9.18 -36.26 -42.30
CA ILE A 359 9.85 -36.39 -43.60
C ILE A 359 8.97 -37.32 -44.46
N LEU A 360 8.59 -36.90 -45.67
CA LEU A 360 8.65 -37.69 -46.91
C LEU A 360 8.17 -36.86 -48.12
N LYS A 361 9.17 -36.52 -48.95
CA LYS A 361 9.24 -36.40 -50.42
C LYS A 361 8.10 -35.82 -51.28
N GLU A 362 8.59 -34.89 -52.10
CA GLU A 362 8.36 -34.70 -53.55
C GLU A 362 7.04 -34.10 -54.04
N ASP A 363 7.23 -32.98 -54.75
CA ASP A 363 6.40 -32.42 -55.81
C ASP A 363 4.94 -32.09 -55.47
N ILE A 364 4.66 -30.79 -55.34
CA ILE A 364 3.80 -30.06 -56.29
C ILE A 364 3.99 -28.54 -56.08
N LYS A 365 4.74 -27.99 -57.03
CA LYS A 365 4.73 -26.60 -57.46
C LYS A 365 3.29 -26.22 -57.87
N LYS A 366 2.70 -25.16 -57.29
CA LYS A 366 1.93 -24.09 -58.01
C LYS A 366 0.97 -23.31 -57.08
N LYS A 367 1.05 -21.97 -57.23
CA LYS A 367 -0.03 -20.94 -57.11
C LYS A 367 -0.68 -20.79 -55.72
N ALA A 368 -0.34 -19.76 -54.95
CA ALA A 368 -0.82 -18.36 -55.08
C ALA A 368 -2.34 -18.19 -54.92
N THR A 369 -2.68 -17.12 -54.18
CA THR A 369 -3.93 -16.35 -54.11
C THR A 369 -5.04 -16.78 -53.12
N THR A 370 -5.27 -15.88 -52.14
CA THR A 370 -6.55 -15.17 -51.90
C THR A 370 -7.54 -15.68 -50.82
N ILE A 371 -7.53 -14.93 -49.71
CA ILE A 371 -8.65 -14.36 -48.91
C ILE A 371 -9.57 -15.28 -48.06
N VAL A 372 -9.82 -14.76 -46.86
CA VAL A 372 -11.08 -14.68 -46.07
C VAL A 372 -11.13 -15.53 -44.79
N ASN A 373 -11.25 -14.80 -43.68
CA ASN A 373 -11.96 -15.05 -42.43
C ASN A 373 -12.83 -16.32 -42.36
N THR A 374 -12.81 -17.04 -41.23
CA THR A 374 -13.82 -17.03 -40.14
C THR A 374 -13.63 -18.23 -39.19
N ASN A 375 -14.26 -18.11 -38.01
CA ASN A 375 -14.57 -19.13 -36.97
C ASN A 375 -13.63 -19.05 -35.75
N GLU A 376 -14.07 -18.60 -34.56
CA GLU A 376 -15.17 -19.08 -33.69
C GLU A 376 -15.11 -20.59 -33.38
N ASP A 377 -14.97 -20.85 -32.07
CA ASP A 377 -15.33 -22.02 -31.28
C ASP A 377 -14.75 -23.41 -31.58
N SER A 378 -13.85 -23.84 -30.68
CA SER A 378 -14.07 -25.09 -29.94
C SER A 378 -13.31 -25.08 -28.60
N VAL A 379 -14.02 -24.72 -27.53
CA VAL A 379 -13.70 -25.17 -26.18
C VAL A 379 -14.10 -26.63 -26.10
N LEU A 380 -13.12 -27.53 -26.13
CA LEU A 380 -13.15 -28.84 -25.46
C LEU A 380 -11.71 -29.35 -25.42
N ASP A 381 -11.35 -29.89 -24.26
CA ASP A 381 -10.08 -30.55 -23.96
C ASP A 381 -8.85 -29.72 -23.53
N ARG A 382 -8.99 -28.95 -22.45
CA ARG A 382 -7.85 -28.51 -21.60
C ARG A 382 -7.82 -29.16 -20.22
N LYS A 383 -8.67 -30.15 -19.96
CA LYS A 383 -8.70 -30.87 -18.67
C LYS A 383 -7.89 -32.17 -18.65
N GLN A 384 -7.33 -32.65 -19.77
CA GLN A 384 -6.39 -33.80 -19.75
C GLN A 384 -4.90 -33.45 -19.89
N ALA A 385 -4.52 -32.26 -20.36
CA ALA A 385 -3.09 -31.90 -20.52
C ALA A 385 -2.37 -31.46 -19.22
N LYS A 386 -3.09 -31.18 -18.12
CA LYS A 386 -2.47 -30.80 -16.83
C LYS A 386 -2.18 -31.96 -15.88
N ARG A 387 -2.56 -33.19 -16.24
CA ARG A 387 -2.35 -34.38 -15.39
C ARG A 387 -1.08 -35.18 -15.70
N VAL A 388 -0.28 -34.76 -16.69
CA VAL A 388 0.98 -35.44 -17.10
C VAL A 388 2.26 -34.65 -16.76
N LYS A 389 2.18 -33.38 -16.38
CA LYS A 389 3.37 -32.59 -15.94
C LYS A 389 3.70 -32.67 -14.44
N ARG A 390 2.98 -33.49 -13.66
CA ARG A 390 3.23 -33.68 -12.22
C ARG A 390 3.77 -35.07 -11.85
N ALA A 391 4.34 -35.81 -12.83
CA ALA A 391 4.92 -37.14 -12.62
C ALA A 391 6.36 -37.29 -13.15
N LYS A 392 7.08 -36.19 -13.40
CA LYS A 392 8.49 -36.20 -13.82
C LYS A 392 9.30 -35.07 -13.14
N VAL A 393 9.22 -34.98 -11.81
CA VAL A 393 10.27 -34.38 -10.95
C VAL A 393 10.22 -35.14 -9.62
N ASP A 394 10.40 -36.46 -9.68
CA ASP A 394 10.52 -37.33 -8.50
C ASP A 394 11.44 -38.53 -8.81
N VAL A 395 12.52 -38.32 -9.57
CA VAL A 395 13.66 -39.26 -9.62
C VAL A 395 14.93 -38.49 -10.03
N HIS A 396 15.51 -37.68 -9.13
CA HIS A 396 16.95 -37.36 -9.11
C HIS A 396 17.30 -36.47 -7.90
N THR A 397 17.38 -37.08 -6.72
CA THR A 397 18.34 -36.75 -5.65
C THR A 397 18.22 -37.82 -4.55
N LYS A 398 18.73 -39.02 -4.86
CA LYS A 398 19.15 -40.01 -3.86
C LYS A 398 20.52 -40.49 -4.32
N ALA A 399 21.56 -39.85 -3.81
CA ALA A 399 22.93 -40.36 -3.65
C ALA A 399 23.88 -39.17 -3.51
N LYS A 400 24.15 -38.80 -2.25
CA LYS A 400 25.43 -38.32 -1.69
C LYS A 400 25.10 -37.60 -0.39
N ASP A 401 25.37 -38.28 0.72
CA ASP A 401 26.07 -37.76 1.90
C ASP A 401 25.89 -38.75 3.05
N ASP A 402 26.76 -39.76 3.07
CA ASP A 402 27.21 -40.40 4.31
C ASP A 402 28.59 -39.81 4.61
N VAL A 403 28.76 -39.21 5.79
CA VAL A 403 29.93 -39.22 6.70
C VAL A 403 29.71 -38.12 7.76
N LEU A 404 29.13 -38.51 8.91
CA LEU A 404 29.67 -38.32 10.27
C LEU A 404 28.60 -38.67 11.32
N ALA A 405 28.92 -39.69 12.10
CA ALA A 405 28.11 -40.36 13.12
C ALA A 405 27.95 -39.52 14.42
N PRO A 406 26.97 -39.87 15.27
CA PRO A 406 26.69 -39.16 16.52
C PRO A 406 27.55 -39.68 17.68
N VAL A 407 27.97 -38.79 18.57
CA VAL A 407 28.62 -39.18 19.83
C VAL A 407 27.62 -38.98 20.96
N ASN A 408 27.16 -40.09 21.54
CA ASN A 408 26.71 -40.18 22.92
C ASN A 408 27.67 -41.14 23.63
N GLY A 409 28.27 -40.67 24.74
CA GLY A 409 29.05 -41.50 25.65
C GLY A 409 28.80 -41.01 27.07
N ASN A 410 27.95 -41.74 27.80
CA ASN A 410 27.91 -41.71 29.26
C ASN A 410 29.14 -42.45 29.78
N ASP A 411 29.78 -41.91 30.80
CA ASP A 411 30.38 -42.73 31.85
C ASP A 411 30.04 -42.14 33.22
N ALA A 412 29.51 -43.00 34.07
CA ALA A 412 29.16 -42.72 35.44
C ALA A 412 30.29 -43.20 36.35
N GLN A 413 30.62 -42.42 37.39
CA GLN A 413 30.96 -42.99 38.69
C GLN A 413 30.66 -42.02 39.83
N SER A 414 30.14 -42.62 40.89
CA SER A 414 29.62 -42.13 42.17
C SER A 414 30.68 -41.40 43.02
N VAL A 415 30.34 -40.57 44.02
CA VAL A 415 30.04 -41.00 45.41
C VAL A 415 29.81 -39.75 46.32
N LYS A 416 28.85 -39.88 47.28
CA LYS A 416 28.67 -39.22 48.61
C LYS A 416 27.94 -37.86 48.80
N ARG A 417 26.66 -38.02 49.17
CA ARG A 417 25.87 -37.40 50.27
C ARG A 417 26.56 -36.44 51.28
N LYS A 418 25.87 -35.34 51.60
CA LYS A 418 25.35 -34.90 52.95
C LYS A 418 24.47 -33.63 52.74
N LYS A 419 23.13 -33.66 52.93
CA LYS A 419 22.29 -33.51 54.16
C LYS A 419 22.36 -32.14 54.89
N GLY A 420 21.18 -31.52 55.02
CA GLY A 420 20.79 -30.46 55.99
C GLY A 420 20.06 -29.31 55.27
N SER A 421 18.74 -29.11 55.21
CA SER A 421 17.58 -29.19 56.14
C SER A 421 17.32 -27.95 57.01
N LYS A 422 16.17 -27.29 56.73
CA LYS A 422 15.25 -26.56 57.65
C LYS A 422 15.79 -25.25 58.28
N LYS A 423 15.01 -24.22 58.64
CA LYS A 423 13.58 -23.83 58.69
C LYS A 423 13.64 -22.31 59.05
N ALA A 424 12.87 -21.43 58.41
CA ALA A 424 11.61 -20.83 58.89
C ALA A 424 11.66 -20.02 60.20
N THR A 425 11.29 -18.73 60.13
CA THR A 425 10.27 -17.96 60.92
C THR A 425 10.42 -16.47 60.51
N ALA A 426 9.43 -15.65 60.10
CA ALA A 426 8.03 -15.39 60.49
C ALA A 426 7.87 -14.16 61.42
N SER A 427 6.78 -13.42 61.18
CA SER A 427 6.20 -12.26 61.92
C SER A 427 6.88 -10.91 61.68
N GLY A 428 6.21 -9.78 61.48
CA GLY A 428 4.83 -9.26 61.64
C GLY A 428 5.00 -7.72 61.60
N THR A 429 4.05 -6.81 61.39
CA THR A 429 2.58 -6.76 61.42
C THR A 429 2.18 -5.31 61.06
N ALA A 430 1.00 -5.12 60.43
CA ALA A 430 -0.01 -4.06 60.62
C ALA A 430 0.38 -2.56 60.51
N ALA A 431 -0.48 -1.57 60.20
CA ALA A 431 -1.80 -1.40 59.58
C ALA A 431 -2.15 0.12 59.67
N GLN A 432 -3.16 0.58 58.91
CA GLN A 432 -3.96 1.83 59.06
C GLN A 432 -3.26 3.17 58.68
N SER A 433 -3.89 4.22 58.15
CA SER A 433 -5.29 4.64 57.91
C SER A 433 -5.30 5.75 56.83
N ALA A 434 -6.23 5.75 55.87
CA ALA A 434 -7.37 6.68 55.73
C ALA A 434 -7.15 8.17 56.11
N LEU A 435 -7.23 9.09 55.12
CA LEU A 435 -8.09 10.29 55.24
C LEU A 435 -8.47 10.89 53.88
N ARG A 436 -9.79 11.09 53.71
CA ARG A 436 -10.45 11.94 52.72
C ARG A 436 -10.04 13.41 52.89
N ARG A 437 -10.01 14.18 51.80
CA ARG A 437 -10.68 15.49 51.75
C ARG A 437 -10.97 15.94 50.31
N SER A 438 -12.28 16.04 50.08
CA SER A 438 -12.96 16.82 49.03
C SER A 438 -12.45 18.26 49.01
N ASN A 439 -12.31 18.84 47.81
CA ASN A 439 -12.63 20.25 47.60
C ASN A 439 -13.32 20.44 46.24
N ARG A 440 -14.61 20.75 46.36
CA ARG A 440 -15.51 21.25 45.34
C ARG A 440 -15.54 22.76 45.54
N ILE A 441 -15.08 23.55 44.57
CA ILE A 441 -15.45 24.97 44.47
C ILE A 441 -15.93 25.23 43.05
N THR A 442 -17.19 25.63 43.01
CA THR A 442 -17.97 26.23 41.94
C THR A 442 -17.52 27.67 41.66
N SER A 443 -17.51 28.08 40.40
CA SER A 443 -17.93 29.43 40.01
C SER A 443 -18.52 29.42 38.60
N LYS A 444 -19.78 29.82 38.52
CA LYS A 444 -20.56 30.16 37.31
C LYS A 444 -20.17 31.56 36.79
N SER A 445 -20.64 31.84 35.56
CA SER A 445 -20.81 33.13 34.84
C SER A 445 -19.53 33.85 34.43
N LEU A 446 -19.34 34.25 33.17
CA LEU A 446 -20.25 34.72 32.11
C LEU A 446 -20.03 34.02 30.76
#